data_AF-A0A7C5ZT65-F1
#
_entry.id   AF-A0A7C5ZT65-F1
#
_cell.length_a   1.000
_cell.length_b   1.000
_cell.length_c   1.000
_cell.angle_alpha   90.00
_cell.angle_beta   90.00
_cell.angle_gamma   90.00
#
_symmetry.space_group_name_H-M   'P 1'
#
loop_
_entity.id
_entity.type
_entity.pdbx_description
1 polymer ?
#
loop_
_entity_poly.entity_id
_entity_poly.type
_entity_poly.pdbx_seq_one_letter_code
_entity_poly.pdbx_strand_id
1 'polypeptide(L)'
;MERFPAEEYALPFFKEKGYVRKLCPRCKTYFWTLNPDQEICGEARAEECAYYTFVGNPPTSRSYSVREMRETFLSFFEKRGHTRIKPYPVIARWRDDIYLTHASIIDFQPYVTEGIAPPPANPLVIVQPCIRLVDITNTGPTFGKYITIFEMGGHHAFNYPDKEVYWKDQTIRYHDEFIRELGIKPEEVTYKEEVWSGGGNAGPCLECIVRGLEVATLVFMQYKVVNDELIKLPIRTVDTGYGIERYTWLSQGVPSAFQAVYGDLLEEIFKMANISKVDNRFLAEIAKYSALINLDKTAGILESRKKIAEKLGIDALQLNEILTPIENAFTVADHTKCLTFILAEGVVPSNIQEGYLARLLFRRIYRLLRMLGIPNRLYDIIDMQIKYWSVDYPRLKEMRNEIMEMLSAEEEKFKETITRGEALVRRITGEFKARGVQNVPVETFVELYDSHGIPPEIVKEIAEKEGLLASVPDNFYALIAERHMAQTAKQTEETAKTEDWLKEYVADLPETE
;
A
#
# COMPACT_ATOMS: atom_id res chain seq x y z
N MET A 1 11.52 19.42 4.05
CA MET A 1 10.65 20.46 4.66
C MET A 1 9.58 19.75 5.50
N GLU A 2 9.47 20.02 6.80
CA GLU A 2 8.54 19.24 7.64
C GLU A 2 7.08 19.69 7.51
N ARG A 3 6.80 20.97 7.19
CA ARG A 3 5.43 21.53 7.07
C ARG A 3 5.37 22.73 6.13
N PHE A 4 4.22 22.90 5.47
CA PHE A 4 3.87 24.13 4.76
C PHE A 4 3.25 25.18 5.71
N PRO A 5 3.23 26.48 5.33
CA PRO A 5 2.55 27.52 6.08
C PRO A 5 1.06 27.23 6.29
N ALA A 6 0.46 27.73 7.37
CA ALA A 6 -0.93 27.44 7.72
C ALA A 6 -1.93 27.92 6.65
N GLU A 7 -1.55 28.95 5.90
CA GLU A 7 -2.31 29.53 4.80
C GLU A 7 -2.53 28.53 3.66
N GLU A 8 -1.64 27.55 3.49
CA GLU A 8 -1.78 26.51 2.48
C GLU A 8 -2.93 25.54 2.78
N TYR A 9 -3.37 25.48 4.06
CA TYR A 9 -4.41 24.59 4.56
C TYR A 9 -5.68 25.34 5.01
N ALA A 10 -5.61 26.65 5.25
CA ALA A 10 -6.73 27.47 5.69
C ALA A 10 -7.69 27.82 4.53
N LEU A 11 -8.57 26.88 4.20
CA LEU A 11 -9.43 26.96 3.01
C LEU A 11 -10.82 27.58 3.31
N PRO A 12 -11.44 28.29 2.34
CA PRO A 12 -12.75 28.93 2.51
C PRO A 12 -13.84 27.98 3.04
N PHE A 13 -13.88 26.74 2.53
CA PHE A 13 -14.77 25.67 2.99
C PHE A 13 -14.77 25.51 4.52
N PHE A 14 -13.58 25.48 5.15
CA PHE A 14 -13.48 25.28 6.60
C PHE A 14 -14.11 26.44 7.36
N LYS A 15 -13.86 27.68 6.93
CA LYS A 15 -14.46 28.87 7.53
C LYS A 15 -15.98 28.90 7.36
N GLU A 16 -16.47 28.59 6.15
CA GLU A 16 -17.90 28.59 5.84
C GLU A 16 -18.68 27.53 6.63
N LYS A 17 -18.10 26.33 6.79
CA LYS A 17 -18.74 25.21 7.48
C LYS A 17 -18.52 25.21 8.99
N GLY A 18 -17.67 26.11 9.51
CA GLY A 18 -17.40 26.24 10.94
C GLY A 18 -16.40 25.22 11.49
N TYR A 19 -15.49 24.70 10.66
CA TYR A 19 -14.39 23.87 11.13
C TYR A 19 -13.40 24.70 11.97
N VAL A 20 -12.89 24.09 13.03
CA VAL A 20 -11.84 24.65 13.88
C VAL A 20 -10.53 23.93 13.62
N ARG A 21 -9.45 24.70 13.46
CA ARG A 21 -8.08 24.19 13.34
C ARG A 21 -7.49 23.93 14.73
N LYS A 22 -6.94 22.74 14.95
CA LYS A 22 -6.37 22.29 16.23
C LYS A 22 -5.04 21.60 16.03
N LEU A 23 -4.22 21.56 17.08
CA LEU A 23 -2.95 20.85 17.11
C LEU A 23 -3.11 19.59 17.96
N CYS A 24 -2.90 18.41 17.36
CA CYS A 24 -2.97 17.16 18.10
C CYS A 24 -1.80 17.08 19.11
N PRO A 25 -2.06 16.85 20.41
CA PRO A 25 -1.00 16.79 21.41
C PRO A 25 -0.10 15.56 21.28
N ARG A 26 -0.55 14.50 20.56
CA ARG A 26 0.17 13.22 20.42
C ARG A 26 1.10 13.23 19.20
N CYS A 27 0.56 13.28 17.98
CA CYS A 27 1.37 13.29 16.75
C CYS A 27 1.94 14.68 16.39
N LYS A 28 1.55 15.73 17.14
CA LYS A 28 1.98 17.12 16.89
C LYS A 28 1.55 17.68 15.53
N THR A 29 0.62 17.04 14.82
CA THR A 29 0.10 17.49 13.53
C THR A 29 -1.16 18.33 13.70
N TYR A 30 -1.36 19.32 12.83
CA TYR A 30 -2.57 20.13 12.80
C TYR A 30 -3.71 19.40 12.09
N PHE A 31 -4.94 19.66 12.50
CA PHE A 31 -6.13 19.08 11.89
C PHE A 31 -7.33 20.02 12.00
N TRP A 32 -8.32 19.79 11.15
CA TRP A 32 -9.58 20.52 11.09
C TRP A 32 -10.73 19.59 11.47
N THR A 33 -11.58 20.05 12.39
CA THR A 33 -12.76 19.29 12.87
C THR A 33 -13.95 20.21 13.07
N LEU A 34 -15.16 19.69 12.92
CA LEU A 34 -16.40 20.37 13.33
C LEU A 34 -16.68 20.23 14.84
N ASN A 35 -15.96 19.34 15.53
CA ASN A 35 -16.13 19.14 16.97
C ASN A 35 -15.21 20.08 17.78
N PRO A 36 -15.74 21.13 18.42
CA PRO A 36 -14.95 22.08 19.21
C PRO A 36 -14.33 21.46 20.47
N ASP A 37 -14.73 20.26 20.87
CA ASP A 37 -14.19 19.56 22.04
C ASP A 37 -13.15 18.49 21.68
N GLN A 38 -13.01 18.13 20.39
CA GLN A 38 -12.04 17.12 19.95
C GLN A 38 -10.58 17.60 20.13
N GLU A 39 -9.78 16.95 20.95
CA GLU A 39 -8.38 17.37 21.22
C GLU A 39 -7.34 16.68 20.31
N ILE A 40 -7.64 15.47 19.85
CA ILE A 40 -6.74 14.61 19.05
C ILE A 40 -7.17 14.55 17.58
N CYS A 41 -6.25 14.26 16.67
CA CYS A 41 -6.53 14.27 15.22
C CYS A 41 -7.47 13.15 14.75
N GLY A 42 -7.84 12.21 15.62
CA GLY A 42 -8.84 11.18 15.29
C GLY A 42 -8.31 10.04 14.41
N GLU A 43 -7.03 10.03 14.02
CA GLU A 43 -6.41 8.96 13.23
C GLU A 43 -5.92 7.82 14.11
N ALA A 44 -6.27 6.57 13.79
CA ALA A 44 -5.73 5.40 14.46
C ALA A 44 -4.32 5.09 13.94
N ARG A 45 -3.31 5.24 14.80
CA ARG A 45 -1.88 5.11 14.49
C ARG A 45 -1.06 4.80 15.73
N ALA A 46 0.22 4.47 15.55
CA ALA A 46 1.14 4.05 16.61
C ALA A 46 1.25 5.03 17.80
N GLU A 47 1.10 6.33 17.57
CA GLU A 47 1.08 7.40 18.58
C GLU A 47 -0.24 7.46 19.37
N GLU A 48 -1.13 6.48 19.18
CA GLU A 48 -2.42 6.32 19.84
C GLU A 48 -3.32 7.56 19.68
N CYS A 49 -3.34 8.18 18.49
CA CYS A 49 -4.15 9.38 18.26
C CYS A 49 -5.67 9.09 18.19
N ALA A 50 -6.07 7.84 17.98
CA ALA A 50 -7.42 7.31 18.10
C ALA A 50 -7.39 5.77 17.98
N TYR A 51 -8.56 5.17 17.99
CA TYR A 51 -8.82 3.75 17.69
C TYR A 51 -9.92 3.66 16.63
N TYR A 52 -10.05 2.53 15.95
CA TYR A 52 -11.18 2.35 15.04
C TYR A 52 -12.49 2.25 15.84
N THR A 53 -13.47 3.06 15.46
CA THR A 53 -14.81 3.06 16.07
C THR A 53 -15.91 2.63 15.10
N PHE A 54 -15.56 2.34 13.84
CA PHE A 54 -16.51 1.90 12.82
C PHE A 54 -16.77 0.38 12.81
N VAL A 55 -15.89 -0.41 13.45
CA VAL A 55 -16.04 -1.88 13.50
C VAL A 55 -17.28 -2.23 14.33
N GLY A 56 -18.22 -2.95 13.74
CA GLY A 56 -19.55 -3.24 14.30
C GLY A 56 -20.52 -2.05 14.29
N ASN A 57 -20.09 -0.89 13.80
CA ASN A 57 -20.86 0.36 13.78
C ASN A 57 -20.45 1.19 12.56
N PRO A 58 -20.78 0.78 11.32
CA PRO A 58 -20.39 1.52 10.13
C PRO A 58 -21.09 2.91 10.07
N PRO A 59 -20.40 3.98 9.63
CA PRO A 59 -20.98 5.31 9.51
C PRO A 59 -21.80 5.53 8.24
N THR A 60 -21.76 4.59 7.29
CA THR A 60 -22.46 4.70 6.01
C THR A 60 -23.92 4.27 6.13
N SER A 61 -24.75 4.74 5.20
CA SER A 61 -26.18 4.40 5.14
C SER A 61 -26.45 2.92 4.80
N ARG A 62 -25.51 2.26 4.12
CA ARG A 62 -25.54 0.85 3.77
C ARG A 62 -24.13 0.28 3.63
N SER A 63 -24.04 -1.03 3.53
CA SER A 63 -22.83 -1.75 3.14
C SER A 63 -22.62 -1.70 1.62
N TYR A 64 -21.36 -1.61 1.21
CA TYR A 64 -20.94 -1.66 -0.19
C TYR A 64 -19.92 -2.79 -0.38
N SER A 65 -20.05 -3.55 -1.46
CA SER A 65 -18.94 -4.34 -2.00
C SER A 65 -17.88 -3.44 -2.65
N VAL A 66 -16.69 -3.98 -2.94
CA VAL A 66 -15.63 -3.24 -3.67
C VAL A 66 -16.14 -2.73 -5.02
N ARG A 67 -16.89 -3.56 -5.77
CA ARG A 67 -17.45 -3.18 -7.08
C ARG A 67 -18.45 -2.03 -6.97
N GLU A 68 -19.34 -2.11 -5.99
CA GLU A 68 -20.34 -1.05 -5.76
C GLU A 68 -19.66 0.25 -5.31
N MET A 69 -18.65 0.17 -4.44
CA MET A 69 -17.92 1.36 -3.98
C MET A 69 -17.16 2.02 -5.14
N ARG A 70 -16.49 1.22 -5.97
CA ARG A 70 -15.85 1.67 -7.22
C ARG A 70 -16.83 2.41 -8.12
N GLU A 71 -17.98 1.80 -8.41
CA GLU A 71 -18.97 2.40 -9.28
C GLU A 71 -19.61 3.67 -8.67
N THR A 72 -19.86 3.66 -7.36
CA THR A 72 -20.37 4.82 -6.63
C THR A 72 -19.40 6.00 -6.74
N PHE A 73 -18.09 5.77 -6.55
CA PHE A 73 -17.06 6.79 -6.71
C PHE A 73 -16.97 7.32 -8.14
N LEU A 74 -16.89 6.43 -9.14
CA LEU A 74 -16.77 6.83 -10.55
C LEU A 74 -17.99 7.63 -11.02
N SER A 75 -19.19 7.11 -10.77
CA SER A 75 -20.46 7.76 -11.11
C SER A 75 -20.64 9.12 -10.41
N PHE A 76 -20.15 9.26 -9.16
CA PHE A 76 -20.26 10.52 -8.41
C PHE A 76 -19.55 11.68 -9.13
N PHE A 77 -18.32 11.44 -9.59
CA PHE A 77 -17.50 12.44 -10.28
C PHE A 77 -17.91 12.60 -11.75
N GLU A 78 -18.34 11.52 -12.42
CA GLU A 78 -18.86 11.60 -13.79
C GLU A 78 -20.06 12.56 -13.89
N LYS A 79 -21.00 12.49 -12.93
CA LYS A 79 -22.13 13.44 -12.82
C LYS A 79 -21.70 14.89 -12.55
N ARG A 80 -20.46 15.11 -12.15
CA ARG A 80 -19.86 16.43 -11.84
C ARG A 80 -18.91 16.92 -12.92
N GLY A 81 -18.92 16.28 -14.09
CA GLY A 81 -18.18 16.73 -15.27
C GLY A 81 -16.77 16.14 -15.41
N HIS A 82 -16.38 15.20 -14.54
CA HIS A 82 -15.13 14.46 -14.70
C HIS A 82 -15.30 13.37 -15.74
N THR A 83 -14.35 13.25 -16.67
CA THR A 83 -14.38 12.15 -17.63
C THR A 83 -13.84 10.88 -17.00
N ARG A 84 -14.58 9.77 -17.08
CA ARG A 84 -14.14 8.46 -16.59
C ARG A 84 -13.04 7.89 -17.47
N ILE A 85 -11.89 7.57 -16.88
CA ILE A 85 -10.73 6.96 -17.55
C ILE A 85 -10.57 5.51 -17.10
N LYS A 86 -10.09 4.65 -18.01
CA LYS A 86 -9.76 3.26 -17.70
C LYS A 86 -8.46 3.20 -16.88
N PRO A 87 -8.34 2.24 -15.95
CA PRO A 87 -7.10 2.04 -15.21
C PRO A 87 -5.92 1.71 -16.14
N TYR A 88 -4.75 2.19 -15.75
CA TYR A 88 -3.46 1.88 -16.31
C TYR A 88 -2.93 0.55 -15.75
N PRO A 89 -1.90 -0.03 -16.39
CA PRO A 89 -1.19 -1.18 -15.86
C PRO A 89 -0.60 -0.93 -14.45
N VAL A 90 -0.50 -1.97 -13.62
CA VAL A 90 0.20 -1.92 -12.31
C VAL A 90 1.72 -1.84 -12.47
N ILE A 91 2.24 -2.20 -13.65
CA ILE A 91 3.63 -1.97 -14.05
C ILE A 91 3.73 -0.63 -14.79
N ALA A 92 4.58 0.27 -14.28
CA ALA A 92 4.71 1.65 -14.75
C ALA A 92 5.52 1.77 -16.06
N ARG A 93 5.05 1.13 -17.14
CA ARG A 93 5.78 0.99 -18.42
C ARG A 93 6.09 2.29 -19.17
N TRP A 94 5.44 3.39 -18.81
CA TRP A 94 5.61 4.69 -19.45
C TRP A 94 6.73 5.52 -18.82
N ARG A 95 7.38 5.02 -17.77
CA ARG A 95 8.46 5.67 -17.04
C ARG A 95 9.52 4.66 -16.62
N ASP A 96 10.69 5.15 -16.26
CA ASP A 96 11.89 4.34 -15.97
C ASP A 96 12.45 4.54 -14.56
N ASP A 97 11.92 5.49 -13.79
CA ASP A 97 12.33 5.81 -12.42
C ASP A 97 11.63 4.98 -11.34
N ILE A 98 10.50 4.35 -11.66
CA ILE A 98 9.76 3.43 -10.77
C ILE A 98 9.20 2.23 -11.54
N TYR A 99 9.09 1.09 -10.87
CA TYR A 99 8.57 -0.15 -11.49
C TYR A 99 7.05 -0.30 -11.38
N LEU A 100 6.46 0.15 -10.27
CA LEU A 100 5.08 -0.13 -9.92
C LEU A 100 4.26 1.16 -9.78
N THR A 101 3.04 1.11 -10.32
CA THR A 101 2.01 2.12 -10.12
C THR A 101 1.54 2.05 -8.66
N HIS A 102 1.89 3.05 -7.84
CA HIS A 102 1.62 3.04 -6.38
C HIS A 102 0.66 4.15 -5.91
N ALA A 103 0.22 5.00 -6.84
CA ALA A 103 -0.83 6.00 -6.69
C ALA A 103 -1.44 6.30 -8.07
N SER A 104 -2.68 6.80 -8.13
CA SER A 104 -3.34 7.11 -9.41
C SER A 104 -2.65 8.25 -10.17
N ILE A 105 -2.00 9.19 -9.47
CA ILE A 105 -1.26 10.28 -10.13
C ILE A 105 -0.04 9.80 -10.94
N ILE A 106 0.48 8.61 -10.64
CA ILE A 106 1.63 8.01 -11.31
C ILE A 106 1.36 7.79 -12.80
N ASP A 107 0.12 7.52 -13.16
CA ASP A 107 -0.37 7.34 -14.54
C ASP A 107 -0.09 8.56 -15.43
N PHE A 108 0.04 9.74 -14.81
CA PHE A 108 0.17 11.02 -15.49
C PHE A 108 1.57 11.65 -15.28
N GLN A 109 2.37 11.08 -14.39
CA GLN A 109 3.73 11.54 -14.13
C GLN A 109 4.77 10.87 -15.06
N PRO A 110 5.87 11.56 -15.38
CA PRO A 110 6.11 12.99 -15.15
C PRO A 110 5.46 13.88 -16.24
N TYR A 111 5.17 13.33 -17.41
CA TYR A 111 4.92 14.10 -18.63
C TYR A 111 3.71 15.04 -18.55
N VAL A 112 2.58 14.60 -18.00
CA VAL A 112 1.40 15.45 -17.89
C VAL A 112 1.59 16.50 -16.79
N THR A 113 2.15 16.08 -15.66
CA THR A 113 2.37 16.95 -14.50
C THR A 113 3.43 18.03 -14.75
N GLU A 114 4.36 17.81 -15.67
CA GLU A 114 5.35 18.80 -16.11
C GLU A 114 4.87 19.62 -17.32
N GLY A 115 3.72 19.29 -17.91
CA GLY A 115 3.14 19.99 -19.05
C GLY A 115 3.72 19.60 -20.40
N ILE A 116 4.50 18.52 -20.46
CA ILE A 116 5.07 17.96 -21.68
C ILE A 116 3.96 17.29 -22.52
N ALA A 117 2.96 16.70 -21.87
CA ALA A 117 1.82 16.06 -22.54
C ALA A 117 0.48 16.55 -21.95
N PRO A 118 -0.59 16.61 -22.75
CA PRO A 118 -1.93 16.87 -22.21
C PRO A 118 -2.46 15.66 -21.42
N PRO A 119 -3.30 15.87 -20.40
CA PRO A 119 -4.01 14.76 -19.76
C PRO A 119 -5.03 14.14 -20.72
N PRO A 120 -5.40 12.86 -20.56
CA PRO A 120 -6.39 12.21 -21.42
C PRO A 120 -7.79 12.85 -21.32
N ALA A 121 -8.10 13.52 -20.20
CA ALA A 121 -9.23 14.41 -20.03
C ALA A 121 -8.97 15.38 -18.87
N ASN A 122 -9.70 16.50 -18.78
CA ASN A 122 -9.52 17.47 -17.71
C ASN A 122 -10.83 18.20 -17.37
N PRO A 123 -11.44 17.94 -16.18
CA PRO A 123 -10.98 17.03 -15.15
C PRO A 123 -11.29 15.56 -15.49
N LEU A 124 -10.60 14.63 -14.83
CA LEU A 124 -10.79 13.19 -15.02
C LEU A 124 -11.07 12.47 -13.70
N VAL A 125 -11.72 11.30 -13.78
CA VAL A 125 -11.89 10.38 -12.66
C VAL A 125 -11.44 8.97 -13.06
N ILE A 126 -10.73 8.30 -12.16
CA ILE A 126 -10.17 6.96 -12.35
C ILE A 126 -10.27 6.16 -11.05
N VAL A 127 -10.31 4.83 -11.15
CA VAL A 127 -10.01 3.94 -10.02
C VAL A 127 -8.86 3.05 -10.47
N GLN A 128 -7.67 3.34 -9.95
CA GLN A 128 -6.41 2.76 -10.39
C GLN A 128 -5.94 1.66 -9.43
N PRO A 129 -5.77 0.41 -9.89
CA PRO A 129 -5.02 -0.60 -9.14
C PRO A 129 -3.60 -0.11 -8.87
N CYS A 130 -3.24 -0.07 -7.59
CA CYS A 130 -1.96 0.40 -7.10
C CYS A 130 -1.29 -0.71 -6.29
N ILE A 131 0.04 -0.80 -6.38
CA ILE A 131 0.85 -1.72 -5.59
C ILE A 131 1.86 -0.95 -4.74
N ARG A 132 1.88 -1.24 -3.43
CA ARG A 132 2.86 -0.72 -2.47
C ARG A 132 3.51 -1.87 -1.72
N LEU A 133 4.80 -2.09 -1.97
CA LEU A 133 5.59 -3.14 -1.32
C LEU A 133 6.46 -2.64 -0.16
N VAL A 134 6.57 -1.32 0.02
CA VAL A 134 7.29 -0.72 1.16
C VAL A 134 6.66 -1.12 2.49
N ASP A 135 5.33 -1.23 2.55
CA ASP A 135 4.60 -1.60 3.77
C ASP A 135 4.28 -3.12 3.86
N ILE A 136 4.93 -3.96 3.05
CA ILE A 136 4.60 -5.40 2.90
C ILE A 136 4.62 -6.18 4.22
N THR A 137 5.44 -5.75 5.18
CA THR A 137 5.51 -6.36 6.51
C THR A 137 4.25 -6.07 7.33
N ASN A 138 3.59 -4.93 7.14
CA ASN A 138 2.39 -4.54 7.87
C ASN A 138 1.10 -5.21 7.35
N THR A 139 1.15 -5.84 6.16
CA THR A 139 0.02 -6.56 5.56
C THR A 139 -0.35 -7.80 6.35
N GLY A 140 -1.58 -7.83 6.88
CA GLY A 140 -2.09 -8.90 7.74
C GLY A 140 -2.23 -8.41 9.19
N PRO A 141 -1.13 -8.15 9.92
CA PRO A 141 -1.15 -7.68 11.31
C PRO A 141 -1.98 -6.42 11.53
N THR A 142 -1.98 -5.49 10.57
CA THR A 142 -2.76 -4.24 10.68
C THR A 142 -4.23 -4.37 10.26
N PHE A 143 -4.71 -5.59 10.03
CA PHE A 143 -6.08 -5.96 9.66
C PHE A 143 -6.61 -5.24 8.41
N GLY A 144 -5.73 -4.65 7.60
CA GLY A 144 -6.08 -3.98 6.36
C GLY A 144 -5.83 -2.47 6.34
N LYS A 145 -5.18 -1.91 7.38
CA LYS A 145 -4.61 -0.55 7.25
C LYS A 145 -3.59 -0.51 6.11
N TYR A 146 -2.74 -1.53 6.03
CA TYR A 146 -1.80 -1.73 4.93
C TYR A 146 -2.14 -3.01 4.17
N ILE A 147 -2.20 -2.90 2.85
CA ILE A 147 -2.44 -3.95 1.85
C ILE A 147 -1.48 -3.72 0.69
N THR A 148 -0.96 -4.77 0.08
CA THR A 148 0.07 -4.60 -0.96
C THR A 148 -0.53 -4.18 -2.28
N ILE A 149 -1.75 -4.62 -2.59
CA ILE A 149 -2.49 -4.23 -3.78
C ILE A 149 -3.87 -3.70 -3.42
N PHE A 150 -4.21 -2.53 -3.94
CA PHE A 150 -5.46 -1.85 -3.65
C PHE A 150 -5.89 -0.97 -4.81
N GLU A 151 -7.10 -0.46 -4.75
CA GLU A 151 -7.64 0.43 -5.76
C GLU A 151 -7.72 1.85 -5.20
N MET A 152 -7.02 2.77 -5.88
CA MET A 152 -7.02 4.19 -5.54
C MET A 152 -7.96 4.94 -6.48
N GLY A 153 -9.07 5.43 -5.94
CA GLY A 153 -9.93 6.38 -6.62
C GLY A 153 -9.26 7.75 -6.72
N GLY A 154 -9.12 8.29 -7.92
CA GLY A 154 -8.54 9.61 -8.14
C GLY A 154 -9.45 10.49 -8.98
N HIS A 155 -9.75 11.69 -8.51
CA HIS A 155 -10.31 12.76 -9.33
C HIS A 155 -9.23 13.82 -9.54
N HIS A 156 -8.71 13.89 -10.77
CA HIS A 156 -7.57 14.73 -11.09
C HIS A 156 -7.98 15.95 -11.91
N ALA A 157 -7.34 17.09 -11.62
CA ALA A 157 -7.48 18.32 -12.38
C ALA A 157 -6.10 18.95 -12.56
N PHE A 158 -5.74 19.22 -13.82
CA PHE A 158 -4.44 19.76 -14.20
C PHE A 158 -4.62 21.24 -14.54
N ASN A 159 -4.11 22.13 -13.69
CA ASN A 159 -4.31 23.57 -13.82
C ASN A 159 -3.10 24.23 -14.46
N TYR A 160 -3.27 24.66 -15.70
CA TYR A 160 -2.28 25.41 -16.46
C TYR A 160 -2.32 26.89 -16.07
N PRO A 161 -1.25 27.67 -16.29
CA PRO A 161 -1.22 29.09 -15.94
C PRO A 161 -2.36 29.93 -16.54
N ASP A 162 -2.82 29.55 -17.73
CA ASP A 162 -3.89 30.21 -18.49
C ASP A 162 -5.28 29.59 -18.26
N LYS A 163 -5.36 28.41 -17.66
CA LYS A 163 -6.62 27.67 -17.47
C LYS A 163 -6.62 26.86 -16.17
N GLU A 164 -7.37 27.38 -15.19
CA GLU A 164 -7.70 26.66 -13.96
C GLU A 164 -9.05 25.94 -14.11
N VAL A 165 -9.08 24.65 -13.79
CA VAL A 165 -10.28 23.82 -13.78
C VAL A 165 -10.94 23.90 -12.41
N TYR A 166 -10.21 23.49 -11.36
CA TYR A 166 -10.52 23.75 -9.96
C TYR A 166 -9.29 23.49 -9.08
N TRP A 167 -9.31 24.01 -7.85
CA TRP A 167 -8.23 23.88 -6.89
C TRP A 167 -8.73 23.44 -5.50
N LYS A 168 -7.98 23.78 -4.45
CA LYS A 168 -8.11 23.19 -3.10
C LYS A 168 -9.52 23.23 -2.51
N ASP A 169 -10.20 24.38 -2.61
CA ASP A 169 -11.51 24.57 -1.98
C ASP A 169 -12.56 23.63 -2.57
N GLN A 170 -12.63 23.55 -3.90
CA GLN A 170 -13.56 22.68 -4.60
C GLN A 170 -13.23 21.19 -4.40
N THR A 171 -11.95 20.83 -4.32
CA THR A 171 -11.52 19.46 -4.00
C THR A 171 -12.12 18.97 -2.67
N ILE A 172 -12.11 19.81 -1.63
CA ILE A 172 -12.68 19.44 -0.33
C ILE A 172 -14.20 19.44 -0.36
N ARG A 173 -14.83 20.36 -1.11
CA ARG A 173 -16.28 20.34 -1.31
C ARG A 173 -16.73 19.02 -1.95
N TYR A 174 -15.99 18.53 -2.96
CA TYR A 174 -16.29 17.22 -3.54
C TYR A 174 -16.13 16.09 -2.53
N HIS A 175 -15.10 16.12 -1.68
CA HIS A 175 -14.96 15.14 -0.61
C HIS A 175 -16.16 15.19 0.36
N ASP A 176 -16.53 16.37 0.88
CA ASP A 176 -17.69 16.57 1.77
C ASP A 176 -19.01 16.12 1.14
N GLU A 177 -19.20 16.37 -0.17
CA GLU A 177 -20.37 15.88 -0.89
C GLU A 177 -20.36 14.35 -1.04
N PHE A 178 -19.22 13.74 -1.36
CA PHE A 178 -19.09 12.30 -1.55
C PHE A 178 -19.39 11.52 -0.28
N ILE A 179 -18.79 11.93 0.85
CA ILE A 179 -19.05 11.27 2.15
C ILE A 179 -20.52 11.37 2.56
N ARG A 180 -21.20 12.49 2.25
CA ARG A 180 -22.63 12.68 2.55
C ARG A 180 -23.49 11.79 1.68
N GLU A 181 -23.11 11.57 0.42
CA GLU A 181 -23.78 10.62 -0.47
C GLU A 181 -23.67 9.18 0.04
N LEU A 182 -22.57 8.84 0.73
CA LEU A 182 -22.43 7.57 1.44
C LEU A 182 -23.22 7.51 2.77
N GLY A 183 -23.75 8.64 3.25
CA GLY A 183 -24.50 8.76 4.50
C GLY A 183 -23.63 9.11 5.73
N ILE A 184 -22.34 9.35 5.54
CA ILE A 184 -21.42 9.74 6.62
C ILE A 184 -21.71 11.19 7.00
N LYS A 185 -21.82 11.44 8.30
CA LYS A 185 -22.08 12.79 8.79
C LYS A 185 -20.78 13.62 8.79
N PRO A 186 -20.83 14.91 8.41
CA PRO A 186 -19.64 15.76 8.34
C PRO A 186 -18.89 15.87 9.66
N GLU A 187 -19.60 15.87 10.79
CA GLU A 187 -19.01 15.92 12.13
C GLU A 187 -18.15 14.70 12.48
N GLU A 188 -18.24 13.61 11.71
CA GLU A 188 -17.40 12.41 11.88
C GLU A 188 -16.07 12.49 11.11
N VAL A 189 -15.86 13.56 10.34
CA VAL A 189 -14.69 13.73 9.48
C VAL A 189 -13.70 14.68 10.12
N THR A 190 -12.45 14.25 10.14
CA THR A 190 -11.31 15.13 10.45
C THR A 190 -10.44 15.26 9.21
N TYR A 191 -10.03 16.49 8.88
CA TYR A 191 -9.05 16.74 7.82
C TYR A 191 -7.70 17.06 8.47
N LYS A 192 -6.76 16.13 8.42
CA LYS A 192 -5.44 16.24 9.04
C LYS A 192 -4.43 16.80 8.02
N GLU A 193 -3.68 17.82 8.41
CA GLU A 193 -2.69 18.48 7.54
C GLU A 193 -1.41 17.65 7.44
N GLU A 194 -0.96 17.33 6.24
CA GLU A 194 0.32 16.65 6.02
C GLU A 194 1.05 17.21 4.79
N VAL A 195 2.26 16.72 4.57
CA VAL A 195 3.06 16.96 3.36
C VAL A 195 3.13 15.65 2.60
N TRP A 196 2.69 15.65 1.34
CA TRP A 196 2.80 14.49 0.48
C TRP A 196 3.96 14.67 -0.51
N SER A 197 4.68 13.59 -0.77
CA SER A 197 5.74 13.49 -1.77
C SER A 197 5.77 12.08 -2.36
N GLY A 198 5.81 11.97 -3.68
CA GLY A 198 5.82 10.70 -4.40
C GLY A 198 5.98 10.86 -5.91
N GLY A 199 6.66 9.90 -6.55
CA GLY A 199 6.87 9.87 -8.00
C GLY A 199 7.57 11.10 -8.60
N GLY A 200 8.35 11.83 -7.79
CA GLY A 200 9.07 13.05 -8.18
C GLY A 200 8.32 14.37 -7.95
N ASN A 201 7.10 14.34 -7.42
CA ASN A 201 6.34 15.55 -7.10
C ASN A 201 5.88 15.60 -5.63
N ALA A 202 5.53 16.79 -5.16
CA ALA A 202 5.11 17.05 -3.78
C ALA A 202 4.12 18.21 -3.66
N GLY A 203 3.44 18.27 -2.52
CA GLY A 203 2.53 19.35 -2.16
C GLY A 203 1.94 19.21 -0.75
N PRO A 204 1.30 20.29 -0.22
CA PRO A 204 0.49 20.16 0.99
C PRO A 204 -0.70 19.24 0.71
N CYS A 205 -1.08 18.44 1.70
CA CYS A 205 -2.23 17.56 1.59
C CYS A 205 -3.10 17.55 2.84
N LEU A 206 -4.34 17.08 2.67
CA LEU A 206 -5.26 16.79 3.75
C LEU A 206 -5.60 15.31 3.74
N GLU A 207 -5.28 14.62 4.83
CA GLU A 207 -5.73 13.26 5.09
C GLU A 207 -7.13 13.31 5.69
N CYS A 208 -8.08 12.66 5.03
CA CYS A 208 -9.47 12.58 5.44
C CYS A 208 -9.69 11.36 6.34
N ILE A 209 -9.93 11.62 7.62
CA ILE A 209 -10.08 10.59 8.65
C ILE A 209 -11.56 10.46 9.03
N VAL A 210 -12.08 9.24 9.00
CA VAL A 210 -13.43 8.91 9.47
C VAL A 210 -13.33 7.77 10.48
N ARG A 211 -13.81 8.00 11.71
CA ARG A 211 -13.89 6.98 12.78
C ARG A 211 -12.58 6.20 13.01
N GLY A 212 -11.44 6.88 12.96
CA GLY A 212 -10.11 6.28 13.14
C GLY A 212 -9.38 5.92 11.84
N LEU A 213 -10.09 5.79 10.72
CA LEU A 213 -9.52 5.32 9.45
C LEU A 213 -9.28 6.49 8.49
N GLU A 214 -8.06 6.63 8.00
CA GLU A 214 -7.79 7.49 6.84
C GLU A 214 -8.42 6.86 5.60
N VAL A 215 -9.42 7.51 5.01
CA VAL A 215 -10.15 6.98 3.85
C VAL A 215 -9.77 7.64 2.55
N ALA A 216 -9.25 8.87 2.60
CA ALA A 216 -8.77 9.58 1.43
C ALA A 216 -7.61 10.52 1.77
N THR A 217 -6.82 10.88 0.78
CA THR A 217 -5.78 11.92 0.84
C THR A 217 -6.03 12.91 -0.30
N LEU A 218 -6.10 14.20 0.02
CA LEU A 218 -6.31 15.29 -0.93
C LEU A 218 -5.01 16.10 -1.05
N VAL A 219 -4.23 15.86 -2.09
CA VAL A 219 -2.92 16.46 -2.34
C VAL A 219 -3.05 17.61 -3.33
N PHE A 220 -2.42 18.74 -3.00
CA PHE A 220 -2.36 19.92 -3.85
C PHE A 220 -0.96 20.06 -4.42
N MET A 221 -0.68 19.25 -5.42
CA MET A 221 0.64 19.08 -5.99
C MET A 221 1.06 20.33 -6.75
N GLN A 222 2.16 20.92 -6.32
CA GLN A 222 2.66 22.20 -6.87
C GLN A 222 4.20 22.29 -6.88
N TYR A 223 4.89 21.21 -6.49
CA TYR A 223 6.33 21.12 -6.48
C TYR A 223 6.84 19.83 -7.16
N LYS A 224 7.98 19.93 -7.83
CA LYS A 224 8.88 18.84 -8.20
C LYS A 224 9.93 18.69 -7.10
N VAL A 225 10.32 17.47 -6.81
CA VAL A 225 11.38 17.16 -5.84
C VAL A 225 12.66 16.85 -6.61
N VAL A 226 13.72 17.62 -6.37
CA VAL A 226 15.03 17.41 -6.98
C VAL A 226 16.08 17.54 -5.88
N ASN A 227 16.85 16.48 -5.59
CA ASN A 227 17.83 16.44 -4.51
C ASN A 227 17.26 16.96 -3.16
N ASP A 228 16.05 16.50 -2.79
CA ASP A 228 15.29 16.95 -1.60
C ASP A 228 14.86 18.43 -1.58
N GLU A 229 15.07 19.17 -2.67
CA GLU A 229 14.58 20.54 -2.83
C GLU A 229 13.24 20.59 -3.58
N LEU A 230 12.38 21.53 -3.18
CA LEU A 230 11.07 21.75 -3.77
C LEU A 230 11.13 22.84 -4.84
N ILE A 231 10.99 22.45 -6.10
CA ILE A 231 10.96 23.35 -7.26
C ILE A 231 9.51 23.52 -7.70
N LYS A 232 9.01 24.75 -7.86
CA LYS A 232 7.62 24.98 -8.29
C LYS A 232 7.36 24.37 -9.67
N LEU A 233 6.25 23.65 -9.80
CA LEU A 233 5.79 23.13 -11.08
C LEU A 233 5.08 24.22 -11.90
N PRO A 234 5.19 24.17 -13.24
CA PRO A 234 4.41 25.05 -14.11
C PRO A 234 2.91 24.74 -14.05
N ILE A 235 2.56 23.48 -13.76
CA ILE A 235 1.18 23.01 -13.64
C ILE A 235 0.90 22.67 -12.18
N ARG A 236 -0.21 23.21 -11.67
CA ARG A 236 -0.75 22.87 -10.35
C ARG A 236 -1.75 21.75 -10.51
N THR A 237 -1.55 20.63 -9.82
CA THR A 237 -2.37 19.43 -10.02
C THR A 237 -3.14 19.08 -8.76
N VAL A 238 -4.46 18.90 -8.90
CA VAL A 238 -5.25 18.23 -7.88
C VAL A 238 -4.96 16.74 -8.00
N ASP A 239 -4.33 16.21 -6.97
CA ASP A 239 -4.04 14.80 -6.82
C ASP A 239 -4.84 14.27 -5.63
N THR A 240 -5.75 13.33 -5.86
CA THR A 240 -6.52 12.72 -4.77
C THR A 240 -6.38 11.22 -4.80
N GLY A 241 -6.31 10.61 -3.62
CA GLY A 241 -6.35 9.15 -3.47
C GLY A 241 -7.44 8.75 -2.48
N TYR A 242 -8.47 8.07 -2.96
CA TYR A 242 -9.56 7.49 -2.17
C TYR A 242 -9.35 5.98 -2.12
N GLY A 243 -9.10 5.41 -0.94
CA GLY A 243 -8.88 3.98 -0.81
C GLY A 243 -10.20 3.21 -0.96
N ILE A 244 -10.45 2.61 -2.12
CA ILE A 244 -11.73 1.94 -2.40
C ILE A 244 -11.97 0.81 -1.39
N GLU A 245 -10.96 -0.01 -1.13
CA GLU A 245 -11.03 -1.06 -0.10
C GLU A 245 -11.26 -0.51 1.31
N ARG A 246 -10.71 0.66 1.64
CA ARG A 246 -10.93 1.31 2.95
C ARG A 246 -12.35 1.83 3.08
N TYR A 247 -12.91 2.45 2.05
CA TYR A 247 -14.32 2.86 2.03
C TYR A 247 -15.27 1.66 2.08
N THR A 248 -14.95 0.58 1.36
CA THR A 248 -15.67 -0.70 1.46
C THR A 248 -15.64 -1.24 2.89
N TRP A 249 -14.46 -1.30 3.52
CA TRP A 249 -14.31 -1.75 4.90
C TRP A 249 -15.06 -0.88 5.90
N LEU A 250 -14.94 0.45 5.77
CA LEU A 250 -15.68 1.42 6.57
C LEU A 250 -17.18 1.18 6.47
N SER A 251 -17.69 0.88 5.27
CA SER A 251 -19.12 0.68 5.04
C SER A 251 -19.68 -0.62 5.60
N GLN A 252 -18.86 -1.66 5.66
CA GLN A 252 -19.28 -2.97 6.14
C GLN A 252 -19.09 -3.12 7.66
N GLY A 253 -18.11 -2.44 8.24
CA GLY A 253 -17.83 -2.50 9.68
C GLY A 253 -17.38 -3.89 10.16
N VAL A 254 -16.91 -4.76 9.26
CA VAL A 254 -16.38 -6.09 9.61
C VAL A 254 -14.99 -5.98 10.26
N PRO A 255 -14.48 -7.02 10.96
CA PRO A 255 -13.23 -6.91 11.72
C PRO A 255 -11.98 -6.55 10.90
N SER A 256 -11.88 -6.93 9.62
CA SER A 256 -10.72 -6.61 8.78
C SER A 256 -11.11 -6.20 7.36
N ALA A 257 -10.27 -5.40 6.70
CA ALA A 257 -10.46 -5.06 5.29
C ALA A 257 -10.40 -6.31 4.41
N PHE A 258 -9.64 -7.34 4.81
CA PHE A 258 -9.56 -8.60 4.08
C PHE A 258 -10.92 -9.31 4.04
N GLN A 259 -11.68 -9.31 5.14
CA GLN A 259 -13.05 -9.83 5.13
C GLN A 259 -13.94 -9.00 4.21
N ALA A 260 -13.80 -7.67 4.24
CA ALA A 260 -14.60 -6.76 3.43
C ALA A 260 -14.35 -6.89 1.91
N VAL A 261 -13.11 -7.21 1.54
CA VAL A 261 -12.63 -7.24 0.15
C VAL A 261 -12.75 -8.62 -0.47
N TYR A 262 -12.37 -9.69 0.24
CA TYR A 262 -12.26 -11.03 -0.33
C TYR A 262 -13.49 -11.91 -0.06
N GLY A 263 -14.27 -11.63 0.99
CA GLY A 263 -15.46 -12.41 1.35
C GLY A 263 -15.21 -13.92 1.33
N ASP A 264 -16.00 -14.65 0.55
CA ASP A 264 -15.94 -16.11 0.41
C ASP A 264 -14.55 -16.65 0.03
N LEU A 265 -13.75 -15.90 -0.73
CA LEU A 265 -12.39 -16.33 -1.11
C LEU A 265 -11.51 -16.51 0.13
N LEU A 266 -11.61 -15.58 1.08
CA LEU A 266 -10.88 -15.66 2.34
C LEU A 266 -11.41 -16.79 3.24
N GLU A 267 -12.72 -17.02 3.25
CA GLU A 267 -13.31 -18.16 3.97
C GLU A 267 -12.80 -19.50 3.45
N GLU A 268 -12.65 -19.64 2.15
CA GLU A 268 -12.04 -20.84 1.56
C GLU A 268 -10.58 -20.99 1.97
N ILE A 269 -9.77 -19.92 1.99
CA ILE A 269 -8.40 -19.98 2.51
C ILE A 269 -8.39 -20.43 3.98
N PHE A 270 -9.28 -19.92 4.83
CA PHE A 270 -9.42 -20.37 6.21
C PHE A 270 -9.77 -21.85 6.32
N LYS A 271 -10.71 -22.34 5.49
CA LYS A 271 -11.07 -23.77 5.42
C LYS A 271 -9.89 -24.63 5.01
N MET A 272 -9.13 -24.20 3.99
CA MET A 272 -7.93 -24.91 3.53
C MET A 272 -6.90 -25.03 4.65
N ALA A 273 -6.67 -23.95 5.40
CA ALA A 273 -5.70 -23.86 6.50
C ALA A 273 -6.22 -24.45 7.83
N ASN A 274 -7.41 -25.06 7.85
CA ASN A 274 -8.07 -25.56 9.06
C ASN A 274 -8.20 -24.51 10.18
N ILE A 275 -8.33 -23.23 9.81
CA ILE A 275 -8.61 -22.13 10.73
C ILE A 275 -10.10 -22.18 11.06
N SER A 276 -10.46 -23.03 12.02
CA SER A 276 -11.85 -23.24 12.41
C SER A 276 -12.43 -22.04 13.17
N LYS A 277 -13.70 -21.69 12.88
CA LYS A 277 -14.54 -20.63 13.49
C LYS A 277 -13.75 -19.51 14.15
N VAL A 278 -13.22 -18.63 13.31
CA VAL A 278 -12.73 -17.31 13.72
C VAL A 278 -13.82 -16.60 14.53
N ASP A 279 -13.54 -16.29 15.80
CA ASP A 279 -14.46 -15.51 16.61
C ASP A 279 -14.42 -14.05 16.14
N ASN A 280 -15.40 -13.68 15.31
CA ASN A 280 -15.52 -12.32 14.79
C ASN A 280 -15.74 -11.26 15.87
N ARG A 281 -16.30 -11.62 17.05
CA ARG A 281 -16.42 -10.66 18.16
C ARG A 281 -15.05 -10.38 18.76
N PHE A 282 -14.27 -11.44 18.96
CA PHE A 282 -12.90 -11.30 19.42
C PHE A 282 -12.03 -10.52 18.44
N LEU A 283 -12.10 -10.84 17.14
CA LEU A 283 -11.40 -10.06 16.11
C LEU A 283 -11.86 -8.61 16.05
N ALA A 284 -13.14 -8.32 16.24
CA ALA A 284 -13.64 -6.95 16.25
C ALA A 284 -13.04 -6.13 17.40
N GLU A 285 -12.85 -6.73 18.58
CA GLU A 285 -12.18 -6.05 19.70
C GLU A 285 -10.69 -5.79 19.40
N ILE A 286 -10.00 -6.74 18.77
CA ILE A 286 -8.59 -6.57 18.36
C ILE A 286 -8.46 -5.51 17.27
N ALA A 287 -9.38 -5.51 16.30
CA ALA A 287 -9.36 -4.60 15.15
C ALA A 287 -9.31 -3.13 15.58
N LYS A 288 -9.94 -2.76 16.70
CA LYS A 288 -9.89 -1.39 17.25
C LYS A 288 -8.46 -0.89 17.47
N TYR A 289 -7.54 -1.81 17.78
CA TYR A 289 -6.14 -1.53 18.12
C TYR A 289 -5.15 -1.95 17.02
N SER A 290 -5.59 -2.60 15.93
CA SER A 290 -4.69 -3.13 14.90
C SER A 290 -3.87 -2.02 14.20
N ALA A 291 -4.41 -0.80 14.12
CA ALA A 291 -3.75 0.37 13.54
C ALA A 291 -2.57 0.90 14.36
N LEU A 292 -2.42 0.44 15.61
CA LEU A 292 -1.27 0.76 16.46
C LEU A 292 0.00 0.02 16.01
N ILE A 293 -0.16 -1.09 15.27
CA ILE A 293 0.95 -1.88 14.77
C ILE A 293 1.62 -1.11 13.63
N ASN A 294 2.94 -0.93 13.77
CA ASN A 294 3.82 -0.44 12.73
C ASN A 294 5.16 -1.17 12.87
N LEU A 295 5.39 -2.16 12.00
CA LEU A 295 6.53 -3.05 12.09
C LEU A 295 7.80 -2.46 11.45
N ASP A 296 7.69 -1.32 10.76
CA ASP A 296 8.84 -0.63 10.20
C ASP A 296 9.56 0.22 11.26
N LYS A 297 8.83 0.65 12.30
CA LYS A 297 9.32 1.56 13.35
C LYS A 297 9.44 0.95 14.75
N THR A 298 8.97 -0.28 14.97
CA THR A 298 8.96 -0.93 16.31
C THR A 298 9.94 -2.09 16.42
N ALA A 299 10.28 -2.50 17.66
CA ALA A 299 11.23 -3.59 17.92
C ALA A 299 10.61 -4.99 17.76
N GLY A 300 9.42 -5.08 17.16
CA GLY A 300 8.88 -6.29 16.57
C GLY A 300 7.40 -6.59 16.87
N ILE A 301 6.84 -7.57 16.17
CA ILE A 301 5.42 -7.95 16.24
C ILE A 301 5.01 -8.35 17.65
N LEU A 302 5.89 -9.03 18.41
CA LEU A 302 5.59 -9.47 19.77
C LEU A 302 5.48 -8.29 20.74
N GLU A 303 6.29 -7.25 20.57
CA GLU A 303 6.20 -6.03 21.38
C GLU A 303 4.90 -5.29 21.09
N SER A 304 4.55 -5.16 19.81
CA SER A 304 3.27 -4.58 19.40
C SER A 304 2.08 -5.37 19.96
N ARG A 305 2.16 -6.70 19.94
CA ARG A 305 1.14 -7.60 20.51
C ARG A 305 1.02 -7.49 22.02
N LYS A 306 2.12 -7.31 22.77
CA LYS A 306 2.07 -7.09 24.23
C LYS A 306 1.20 -5.89 24.59
N LYS A 307 1.35 -4.77 23.87
CA LYS A 307 0.52 -3.57 24.10
C LYS A 307 -0.98 -3.83 23.86
N ILE A 308 -1.32 -4.62 22.85
CA ILE A 308 -2.71 -4.99 22.56
C ILE A 308 -3.24 -5.98 23.61
N ALA A 309 -2.44 -6.98 23.97
CA ALA A 309 -2.74 -7.98 25.00
C ALA A 309 -3.03 -7.33 26.36
N GLU A 310 -2.23 -6.34 26.77
CA GLU A 310 -2.45 -5.55 27.99
C GLU A 310 -3.81 -4.83 27.97
N LYS A 311 -4.19 -4.22 26.84
CA LYS A 311 -5.50 -3.54 26.69
C LYS A 311 -6.68 -4.51 26.73
N LEU A 312 -6.48 -5.77 26.32
CA LEU A 312 -7.52 -6.80 26.27
C LEU A 312 -7.54 -7.70 27.53
N GLY A 313 -6.52 -7.62 28.39
CA GLY A 313 -6.37 -8.50 29.55
C GLY A 313 -6.09 -9.96 29.18
N ILE A 314 -5.39 -10.20 28.07
CA ILE A 314 -5.05 -11.55 27.55
C ILE A 314 -3.54 -11.74 27.59
N ASP A 315 -3.07 -12.98 27.72
CA ASP A 315 -1.65 -13.26 27.59
C ASP A 315 -1.12 -12.99 26.16
N ALA A 316 0.05 -12.37 26.07
CA ALA A 316 0.62 -11.96 24.78
C ALA A 316 1.02 -13.15 23.90
N LEU A 317 1.46 -14.27 24.49
CA LEU A 317 1.80 -15.49 23.75
C LEU A 317 0.53 -16.18 23.24
N GLN A 318 -0.50 -16.26 24.07
CA GLN A 318 -1.80 -16.77 23.65
C GLN A 318 -2.40 -15.93 22.50
N LEU A 319 -2.35 -14.60 22.61
CA LEU A 319 -2.81 -13.70 21.54
C LEU A 319 -2.01 -13.93 20.24
N ASN A 320 -0.69 -14.10 20.36
CA ASN A 320 0.20 -14.40 19.25
C ASN A 320 -0.16 -15.72 18.56
N GLU A 321 -0.42 -16.79 19.32
CA GLU A 321 -0.81 -18.09 18.77
C GLU A 321 -2.14 -18.04 18.01
N ILE A 322 -3.12 -17.29 18.52
CA ILE A 322 -4.43 -17.15 17.87
C ILE A 322 -4.33 -16.32 16.58
N LEU A 323 -3.62 -15.20 16.62
CA LEU A 323 -3.61 -14.24 15.52
C LEU A 323 -2.70 -14.63 14.37
N THR A 324 -1.56 -15.28 14.64
CA THR A 324 -0.57 -15.62 13.60
C THR A 324 -1.17 -16.37 12.40
N PRO A 325 -1.94 -17.46 12.55
CA PRO A 325 -2.54 -18.14 11.40
C PRO A 325 -3.56 -17.26 10.65
N ILE A 326 -4.33 -16.43 11.37
CA ILE A 326 -5.34 -15.54 10.78
C ILE A 326 -4.66 -14.45 9.94
N GLU A 327 -3.66 -13.79 10.51
CA GLU A 327 -2.88 -12.75 9.82
C GLU A 327 -2.13 -13.33 8.62
N ASN A 328 -1.53 -14.52 8.73
CA ASN A 328 -0.88 -15.18 7.60
C ASN A 328 -1.86 -15.47 6.46
N ALA A 329 -3.09 -15.90 6.77
CA ALA A 329 -4.13 -16.10 5.78
C ALA A 329 -4.60 -14.79 5.13
N PHE A 330 -4.69 -13.69 5.90
CA PHE A 330 -4.90 -12.35 5.34
C PHE A 330 -3.79 -11.96 4.36
N THR A 331 -2.53 -12.14 4.76
CA THR A 331 -1.36 -11.83 3.91
C THR A 331 -1.34 -12.70 2.65
N VAL A 332 -1.70 -13.99 2.74
CA VAL A 332 -1.81 -14.88 1.56
C VAL A 332 -2.89 -14.39 0.60
N ALA A 333 -4.07 -14.00 1.09
CA ALA A 333 -5.15 -13.47 0.25
C ALA A 333 -4.71 -12.19 -0.49
N ASP A 334 -4.00 -11.29 0.16
CA ASP A 334 -3.50 -10.06 -0.46
C ASP A 334 -2.34 -10.30 -1.42
N HIS A 335 -1.31 -11.01 -0.99
CA HIS A 335 -0.12 -11.20 -1.82
C HIS A 335 -0.41 -12.05 -3.06
N THR A 336 -1.33 -13.03 -2.97
CA THR A 336 -1.76 -13.80 -4.16
C THR A 336 -2.53 -12.93 -5.16
N LYS A 337 -3.39 -11.99 -4.72
CA LYS A 337 -3.97 -10.97 -5.60
C LYS A 337 -2.86 -10.13 -6.25
N CYS A 338 -1.91 -9.62 -5.45
CA CYS A 338 -0.83 -8.76 -5.93
C CYS A 338 0.03 -9.46 -7.00
N LEU A 339 0.49 -10.68 -6.71
CA LEU A 339 1.28 -11.49 -7.63
C LEU A 339 0.50 -11.79 -8.92
N THR A 340 -0.79 -12.11 -8.81
CA THR A 340 -1.65 -12.40 -9.97
C THR A 340 -1.74 -11.20 -10.93
N PHE A 341 -1.89 -9.98 -10.41
CA PHE A 341 -1.92 -8.76 -11.23
C PHE A 341 -0.58 -8.48 -11.91
N ILE A 342 0.53 -8.62 -11.19
CA ILE A 342 1.88 -8.45 -11.74
C ILE A 342 2.13 -9.46 -12.89
N LEU A 343 1.83 -10.74 -12.66
CA LEU A 343 2.03 -11.79 -13.68
C LEU A 343 1.09 -11.62 -14.88
N ALA A 344 -0.15 -11.16 -14.68
CA ALA A 344 -1.07 -10.88 -15.78
C ALA A 344 -0.58 -9.77 -16.72
N GLU A 345 0.33 -8.92 -16.25
CA GLU A 345 0.99 -7.92 -17.07
C GLU A 345 2.26 -8.44 -17.75
N GLY A 346 2.52 -9.74 -17.69
CA GLY A 346 3.63 -10.39 -18.37
C GLY A 346 4.98 -10.26 -17.65
N VAL A 347 4.98 -9.85 -16.38
CA VAL A 347 6.20 -9.82 -15.58
C VAL A 347 6.63 -11.25 -15.26
N VAL A 348 7.86 -11.59 -15.61
CA VAL A 348 8.46 -12.89 -15.31
C VAL A 348 9.29 -12.77 -14.03
N PRO A 349 9.09 -13.63 -13.01
CA PRO A 349 9.94 -13.67 -11.83
C PRO A 349 11.44 -13.78 -12.18
N SER A 350 12.25 -12.85 -11.68
CA SER A 350 13.67 -12.72 -12.04
C SER A 350 14.51 -12.14 -10.90
N ASN A 351 15.80 -11.90 -11.12
CA ASN A 351 16.70 -11.24 -10.16
C ASN A 351 16.80 -9.71 -10.36
N ILE A 352 16.07 -9.14 -11.32
CA ILE A 352 16.20 -7.73 -11.69
C ILE A 352 14.82 -7.07 -11.82
N GLN A 353 14.79 -5.76 -11.59
CA GLN A 353 13.65 -4.87 -11.86
C GLN A 353 12.32 -5.38 -11.26
N GLU A 354 11.19 -5.21 -11.95
CA GLU A 354 9.87 -5.68 -11.52
C GLU A 354 9.80 -7.21 -11.35
N GLY A 355 10.64 -7.96 -12.08
CA GLY A 355 10.76 -9.41 -11.95
C GLY A 355 11.27 -9.84 -10.57
N TYR A 356 12.14 -9.03 -9.95
CA TYR A 356 12.58 -9.24 -8.57
C TYR A 356 11.43 -9.13 -7.56
N LEU A 357 10.55 -8.13 -7.74
CA LEU A 357 9.40 -7.92 -6.87
C LEU A 357 8.38 -9.07 -6.98
N ALA A 358 8.13 -9.56 -8.21
CA ALA A 358 7.31 -10.75 -8.44
C ALA A 358 7.88 -11.99 -7.74
N ARG A 359 9.21 -12.21 -7.86
CA ARG A 359 9.92 -13.29 -7.17
C ARG A 359 9.83 -13.16 -5.64
N LEU A 360 9.98 -11.96 -5.10
CA LEU A 360 9.87 -11.70 -3.66
C LEU A 360 8.49 -12.09 -3.14
N LEU A 361 7.42 -11.66 -3.82
CA LEU A 361 6.05 -12.03 -3.48
C LEU A 361 5.84 -13.53 -3.54
N PHE A 362 6.26 -14.18 -4.61
CA PHE A 362 6.15 -15.64 -4.76
C PHE A 362 6.78 -16.38 -3.58
N ARG A 363 8.03 -16.03 -3.22
CA ARG A 363 8.76 -16.69 -2.13
C ARG A 363 8.11 -16.44 -0.77
N ARG A 364 7.64 -15.22 -0.53
CA ARG A 364 6.91 -14.87 0.71
C ARG A 364 5.59 -15.64 0.81
N ILE A 365 4.83 -15.75 -0.27
CA ILE A 365 3.58 -16.55 -0.31
C ILE A 365 3.89 -18.03 -0.06
N TYR A 366 4.88 -18.60 -0.74
CA TYR A 366 5.27 -20.00 -0.56
C TYR A 366 5.56 -20.32 0.92
N ARG A 367 6.30 -19.43 1.59
CA ARG A 367 6.57 -19.54 3.03
C ARG A 367 5.29 -19.48 3.87
N LEU A 368 4.43 -18.49 3.63
CA LEU A 368 3.19 -18.33 4.39
C LEU A 368 2.27 -19.55 4.25
N LEU A 369 2.18 -20.13 3.05
CA LEU A 369 1.43 -21.37 2.81
C LEU A 369 2.00 -22.55 3.59
N ARG A 370 3.32 -22.66 3.72
CA ARG A 370 3.96 -23.66 4.60
C ARG A 370 3.60 -23.44 6.07
N MET A 371 3.65 -22.19 6.54
CA MET A 371 3.29 -21.86 7.93
C MET A 371 1.81 -22.15 8.24
N LEU A 372 0.95 -22.02 7.23
CA LEU A 372 -0.48 -22.37 7.32
C LEU A 372 -0.75 -23.88 7.14
N GLY A 373 0.28 -24.71 6.92
CA GLY A 373 0.11 -26.15 6.69
C GLY A 373 -0.52 -26.52 5.34
N ILE A 374 -0.51 -25.60 4.36
CA ILE A 374 -1.14 -25.76 3.03
C ILE A 374 -0.16 -25.49 1.86
N PRO A 375 1.06 -26.06 1.86
CA PRO A 375 2.10 -25.74 0.88
C PRO A 375 1.71 -25.98 -0.58
N ASN A 376 0.76 -26.88 -0.84
CA ASN A 376 0.36 -27.28 -2.20
C ASN A 376 -0.85 -26.50 -2.74
N ARG A 377 -1.37 -25.51 -1.99
CA ARG A 377 -2.62 -24.79 -2.34
C ARG A 377 -2.40 -23.49 -3.11
N LEU A 378 -1.15 -23.15 -3.46
CA LEU A 378 -0.83 -21.91 -4.18
C LEU A 378 -1.65 -21.78 -5.47
N TYR A 379 -1.64 -22.80 -6.32
CA TYR A 379 -2.33 -22.79 -7.61
C TYR A 379 -3.85 -22.67 -7.46
N ASP A 380 -4.42 -23.36 -6.47
CA ASP A 380 -5.87 -23.27 -6.18
C ASP A 380 -6.25 -21.84 -5.79
N ILE A 381 -5.47 -21.20 -4.92
CA ILE A 381 -5.72 -19.83 -4.46
C ILE A 381 -5.55 -18.84 -5.61
N ILE A 382 -4.51 -18.98 -6.44
CA ILE A 382 -4.32 -18.13 -7.63
C ILE A 382 -5.47 -18.29 -8.61
N ASP A 383 -5.95 -19.50 -8.85
CA ASP A 383 -7.11 -19.74 -9.72
C ASP A 383 -8.38 -19.07 -9.18
N MET A 384 -8.60 -19.17 -7.87
CA MET A 384 -9.70 -18.47 -7.20
C MET A 384 -9.59 -16.96 -7.33
N GLN A 385 -8.38 -16.38 -7.19
CA GLN A 385 -8.15 -14.95 -7.39
C GLN A 385 -8.47 -14.54 -8.83
N ILE A 386 -7.98 -15.28 -9.82
CA ILE A 386 -8.26 -15.03 -11.24
C ILE A 386 -9.77 -15.07 -11.47
N LYS A 387 -10.47 -16.09 -10.97
CA LYS A 387 -11.92 -16.21 -11.11
C LYS A 387 -12.66 -15.04 -10.45
N TYR A 388 -12.25 -14.63 -9.26
CA TYR A 388 -12.88 -13.55 -8.50
C TYR A 388 -12.71 -12.19 -9.19
N TRP A 389 -11.48 -11.83 -9.55
CA TRP A 389 -11.12 -10.51 -10.06
C TRP A 389 -11.31 -10.35 -11.57
N SER A 390 -11.36 -11.45 -12.35
CA SER A 390 -11.54 -11.35 -13.82
C SER A 390 -12.88 -10.78 -14.27
N VAL A 391 -13.86 -10.68 -13.36
CA VAL A 391 -15.12 -9.96 -13.63
C VAL A 391 -14.85 -8.48 -13.88
N ASP A 392 -13.92 -7.89 -13.11
CA ASP A 392 -13.54 -6.48 -13.20
C ASP A 392 -12.32 -6.27 -14.11
N TYR A 393 -11.41 -7.26 -14.15
CA TYR A 393 -10.15 -7.23 -14.86
C TYR A 393 -10.01 -8.44 -15.81
N PRO A 394 -10.64 -8.42 -17.00
CA PRO A 394 -10.72 -9.58 -17.89
C PRO A 394 -9.36 -10.18 -18.29
N ARG A 395 -8.33 -9.35 -18.37
CA ARG A 395 -6.94 -9.75 -18.67
C ARG A 395 -6.42 -10.84 -17.74
N LEU A 396 -6.86 -10.88 -16.48
CA LEU A 396 -6.48 -11.94 -15.54
C LEU A 396 -6.91 -13.32 -16.03
N LYS A 397 -8.09 -13.41 -16.65
CA LYS A 397 -8.61 -14.66 -17.22
C LYS A 397 -7.92 -14.99 -18.54
N GLU A 398 -7.65 -13.97 -19.36
CA GLU A 398 -6.92 -14.14 -20.63
C GLU A 398 -5.52 -14.70 -20.39
N MET A 399 -4.82 -14.19 -19.37
CA MET A 399 -3.44 -14.58 -19.01
C MET A 399 -3.36 -15.77 -18.07
N ARG A 400 -4.48 -16.46 -17.80
CA ARG A 400 -4.53 -17.50 -16.77
C ARG A 400 -3.48 -18.59 -16.99
N ASN A 401 -3.32 -19.05 -18.23
CA ASN A 401 -2.42 -20.18 -18.51
C ASN A 401 -0.95 -19.75 -18.36
N GLU A 402 -0.62 -18.56 -18.85
CA GLU A 402 0.70 -17.94 -18.76
C GLU A 402 1.08 -17.69 -17.30
N ILE A 403 0.14 -17.22 -16.47
CA ILE A 403 0.32 -17.06 -15.02
C ILE A 403 0.69 -18.40 -14.39
N MET A 404 -0.05 -19.47 -14.71
CA MET A 404 0.23 -20.81 -14.16
C MET A 404 1.58 -21.35 -14.63
N GLU A 405 1.96 -21.15 -15.88
CA GLU A 405 3.26 -21.55 -16.42
C GLU A 405 4.43 -20.82 -15.75
N MET A 406 4.32 -19.49 -15.61
CA MET A 406 5.34 -18.69 -14.91
C MET A 406 5.51 -19.11 -13.45
N LEU A 407 4.41 -19.41 -12.76
CA LEU A 407 4.44 -19.90 -11.38
C LEU A 407 5.10 -21.28 -11.27
N SER A 408 4.78 -22.20 -12.19
CA SER A 408 5.39 -23.53 -12.24
C SER A 408 6.90 -23.44 -12.43
N ALA A 409 7.34 -22.61 -13.39
CA ALA A 409 8.76 -22.41 -13.67
C ALA A 409 9.51 -21.77 -12.48
N GLU A 410 8.91 -20.82 -11.77
CA GLU A 410 9.53 -20.23 -10.58
C GLU A 410 9.53 -21.21 -9.40
N GLU A 411 8.48 -22.03 -9.23
CA GLU A 411 8.44 -23.05 -8.17
C GLU A 411 9.55 -24.10 -8.34
N GLU A 412 9.76 -24.61 -9.56
CA GLU A 412 10.84 -25.56 -9.87
C GLU A 412 12.21 -24.95 -9.56
N LYS A 413 12.48 -23.75 -10.08
CA LYS A 413 13.73 -23.01 -9.79
C LYS A 413 13.92 -22.77 -8.30
N PHE A 414 12.84 -22.45 -7.59
CA PHE A 414 12.92 -22.16 -6.17
C PHE A 414 13.19 -23.40 -5.33
N LYS A 415 12.62 -24.56 -5.66
CA LYS A 415 12.93 -25.84 -5.01
C LYS A 415 14.42 -26.19 -5.14
N GLU A 416 15.00 -26.01 -6.33
CA GLU A 416 16.44 -26.17 -6.52
C GLU A 416 17.27 -25.17 -5.72
N THR A 417 16.80 -23.92 -5.63
CA THR A 417 17.45 -22.84 -4.88
C THR A 417 17.50 -23.17 -3.39
N ILE A 418 16.40 -23.65 -2.81
CA ILE A 418 16.35 -24.10 -1.41
C ILE A 418 17.34 -25.24 -1.19
N THR A 419 17.33 -26.25 -2.06
CA THR A 419 18.18 -27.44 -1.93
C THR A 419 19.67 -27.09 -1.94
N ARG A 420 20.09 -26.21 -2.87
CA ARG A 420 21.47 -25.69 -2.93
C ARG A 420 21.79 -24.77 -1.75
N GLY A 421 20.81 -23.95 -1.36
CA GLY A 421 20.91 -23.00 -0.27
C GLY A 421 21.15 -23.67 1.08
N GLU A 422 20.54 -24.83 1.34
CA GLU A 422 20.74 -25.56 2.58
C GLU A 422 22.21 -25.90 2.84
N ALA A 423 22.91 -26.40 1.82
CA ALA A 423 24.34 -26.71 1.93
C ALA A 423 25.18 -25.45 2.17
N LEU A 424 24.82 -24.35 1.52
CA LEU A 424 25.51 -23.06 1.68
C LEU A 424 25.34 -22.50 3.10
N VAL A 425 24.11 -22.50 3.63
CA VAL A 425 23.84 -22.01 4.99
C VAL A 425 24.60 -22.85 6.02
N ARG A 426 24.63 -24.19 5.88
CA ARG A 426 25.43 -25.06 6.78
C ARG A 426 26.92 -24.72 6.75
N ARG A 427 27.48 -24.41 5.58
CA ARG A 427 28.88 -23.98 5.47
C ARG A 427 29.13 -22.65 6.20
N ILE A 428 28.32 -21.62 5.92
CA ILE A 428 28.46 -20.28 6.53
C ILE A 428 28.32 -20.37 8.06
N THR A 429 27.31 -21.11 8.54
CA THR A 429 27.08 -21.31 9.97
C THR A 429 28.22 -22.09 10.62
N GLY A 430 28.83 -23.06 9.93
CA GLY A 430 30.07 -23.72 10.36
C GLY A 430 31.25 -22.77 10.51
N GLU A 431 31.43 -21.84 9.58
CA GLU A 431 32.46 -20.80 9.66
C GLU A 431 32.22 -19.84 10.83
N PHE A 432 30.97 -19.46 11.09
CA PHE A 432 30.61 -18.65 12.25
C PHE A 432 30.93 -19.35 13.57
N LYS A 433 30.59 -20.63 13.70
CA LYS A 433 30.99 -21.44 14.87
C LYS A 433 32.52 -21.46 15.05
N ALA A 434 33.27 -21.66 13.97
CA ALA A 434 34.73 -21.69 14.01
C ALA A 434 35.33 -20.35 14.45
N ARG A 435 34.66 -19.23 14.15
CA ARG A 435 35.05 -17.87 14.56
C ARG A 435 34.46 -17.44 15.91
N GLY A 436 33.70 -18.31 16.58
CA GLY A 436 33.03 -17.98 17.85
C GLY A 436 31.85 -17.00 17.71
N VAL A 437 31.32 -16.81 16.50
CA VAL A 437 30.13 -16.00 16.25
C VAL A 437 28.89 -16.81 16.63
N GLN A 438 28.10 -16.30 17.58
CA GLN A 438 26.90 -16.99 18.06
C GLN A 438 25.61 -16.55 17.37
N ASN A 439 25.56 -15.33 16.82
CA ASN A 439 24.37 -14.77 16.18
C ASN A 439 24.62 -14.51 14.70
N VAL A 440 23.70 -14.94 13.84
CA VAL A 440 23.77 -14.68 12.39
C VAL A 440 23.51 -13.19 12.13
N PRO A 441 24.44 -12.47 11.47
CA PRO A 441 24.26 -11.06 11.14
C PRO A 441 23.08 -10.82 10.17
N VAL A 442 22.44 -9.66 10.27
CA VAL A 442 21.33 -9.26 9.37
C VAL A 442 21.81 -9.21 7.93
N GLU A 443 23.02 -8.72 7.70
CA GLU A 443 23.67 -8.61 6.40
C GLU A 443 23.81 -9.97 5.73
N THR A 444 24.00 -11.04 6.50
CA THR A 444 24.06 -12.41 5.96
C THR A 444 22.71 -12.87 5.45
N PHE A 445 21.60 -12.52 6.12
CA PHE A 445 20.26 -12.80 5.59
C PHE A 445 20.01 -12.03 4.29
N VAL A 446 20.42 -10.76 4.23
CA VAL A 446 20.30 -9.93 3.03
C VAL A 446 21.12 -10.51 1.88
N GLU A 447 22.38 -10.88 2.12
CA GLU A 447 23.28 -11.48 1.13
C GLU A 447 22.72 -12.80 0.61
N LEU A 448 22.29 -13.70 1.50
CA LEU A 448 21.72 -15.00 1.11
C LEU A 448 20.42 -14.84 0.34
N TYR A 449 19.64 -13.80 0.63
CA TYR A 449 18.43 -13.50 -0.11
C TYR A 449 18.73 -12.93 -1.51
N ASP A 450 19.53 -11.87 -1.59
CA ASP A 450 19.84 -11.17 -2.85
C ASP A 450 20.71 -12.02 -3.79
N SER A 451 21.77 -12.64 -3.27
CA SER A 451 22.78 -13.32 -4.08
C SER A 451 22.45 -14.79 -4.32
N HIS A 452 21.79 -15.43 -3.37
CA HIS A 452 21.53 -16.87 -3.40
C HIS A 452 20.04 -17.23 -3.45
N GLY A 453 19.16 -16.24 -3.32
CA GLY A 453 17.72 -16.45 -3.41
C GLY A 453 17.10 -17.22 -2.24
N ILE A 454 17.80 -17.29 -1.10
CA ILE A 454 17.38 -18.06 0.07
C ILE A 454 16.55 -17.16 1.00
N PRO A 455 15.28 -17.50 1.29
CA PRO A 455 14.47 -16.77 2.25
C PRO A 455 15.11 -16.74 3.64
N PRO A 456 15.02 -15.61 4.37
CA PRO A 456 15.68 -15.46 5.66
C PRO A 456 15.18 -16.45 6.71
N GLU A 457 13.95 -16.96 6.59
CA GLU A 457 13.39 -17.95 7.51
C GLU A 457 13.97 -19.34 7.29
N ILE A 458 14.32 -19.68 6.05
CA ILE A 458 15.04 -20.93 5.74
C ILE A 458 16.45 -20.82 6.32
N VAL A 459 17.10 -19.68 6.15
CA VAL A 459 18.40 -19.41 6.79
C VAL A 459 18.29 -19.55 8.30
N LYS A 460 17.26 -18.98 8.92
CA LYS A 460 16.99 -19.07 10.36
C LYS A 460 16.80 -20.53 10.81
N GLU A 461 15.92 -21.28 10.17
CA GLU A 461 15.63 -22.68 10.52
C GLU A 461 16.91 -23.54 10.50
N ILE A 462 17.75 -23.36 9.48
CA ILE A 462 18.99 -24.12 9.34
C ILE A 462 20.03 -23.65 10.36
N ALA A 463 20.18 -22.34 10.57
CA ALA A 463 21.13 -21.80 11.54
C ALA A 463 20.79 -22.23 12.97
N GLU A 464 19.51 -22.26 13.34
CA GLU A 464 19.03 -22.74 14.64
C GLU A 464 19.28 -24.24 14.82
N LYS A 465 19.07 -25.06 13.77
CA LYS A 465 19.44 -26.50 13.78
C LYS A 465 20.93 -26.72 13.96
N GLU A 466 21.73 -25.81 13.45
CA GLU A 466 23.18 -25.79 13.68
C GLU A 466 23.53 -25.24 15.08
N GLY A 467 22.60 -24.71 15.86
CA GLY A 467 22.87 -24.20 17.21
C GLY A 467 23.43 -22.79 17.25
N LEU A 468 23.23 -22.00 16.19
CA LEU A 468 23.40 -20.55 16.21
C LEU A 468 22.08 -19.86 16.55
N LEU A 469 22.17 -18.66 17.10
CA LEU A 469 21.04 -17.75 17.22
C LEU A 469 20.81 -17.08 15.86
N ALA A 470 19.56 -17.03 15.43
CA ALA A 470 19.17 -16.42 14.18
C ALA A 470 17.85 -15.66 14.37
N SER A 471 17.90 -14.34 14.25
CA SER A 471 16.72 -13.48 14.36
C SER A 471 16.56 -12.69 13.07
N VAL A 472 15.47 -12.96 12.35
CA VAL A 472 15.13 -12.23 11.13
C VAL A 472 14.44 -10.93 11.55
N PRO A 473 14.88 -9.75 11.07
CA PRO A 473 14.18 -8.50 11.32
C PRO A 473 12.74 -8.55 10.77
N ASP A 474 11.77 -8.05 11.52
CA ASP A 474 10.37 -8.07 11.08
C ASP A 474 10.17 -7.25 9.79
N ASN A 475 10.89 -6.14 9.64
CA ASN A 475 10.90 -5.30 8.44
C ASN A 475 11.79 -5.82 7.30
N PHE A 476 12.31 -7.06 7.36
CA PHE A 476 13.27 -7.58 6.38
C PHE A 476 12.77 -7.44 4.92
N TYR A 477 11.53 -7.82 4.63
CA TYR A 477 11.01 -7.77 3.26
C TYR A 477 10.75 -6.35 2.77
N ALA A 478 10.37 -5.43 3.67
CA ALA A 478 10.26 -4.00 3.37
C ALA A 478 11.64 -3.42 3.01
N LEU A 479 12.66 -3.70 3.83
CA LEU A 479 14.05 -3.29 3.59
C LEU A 479 14.56 -3.75 2.22
N ILE A 480 14.27 -5.00 1.86
CA ILE A 480 14.65 -5.57 0.58
C ILE A 480 13.91 -4.90 -0.58
N ALA A 481 12.59 -4.72 -0.47
CA ALA A 481 11.80 -4.05 -1.49
C ALA A 481 12.29 -2.60 -1.72
N GLU A 482 12.50 -1.83 -0.65
CA GLU A 482 13.04 -0.47 -0.72
C GLU A 482 14.41 -0.41 -1.39
N ARG A 483 15.32 -1.33 -1.04
CA ARG A 483 16.67 -1.37 -1.61
C ARG A 483 16.64 -1.54 -3.14
N HIS A 484 15.77 -2.42 -3.65
CA HIS A 484 15.65 -2.65 -5.10
C HIS A 484 14.88 -1.55 -5.81
N MET A 485 13.92 -0.90 -5.16
CA MET A 485 13.22 0.27 -5.70
C MET A 485 14.13 1.52 -5.75
N ALA A 486 15.01 1.70 -4.76
CA ALA A 486 15.91 2.85 -4.67
C ALA A 486 17.11 2.78 -5.64
N GLN A 487 17.55 1.57 -6.01
CA GLN A 487 18.61 1.39 -7.01
C GLN A 487 18.21 1.96 -8.39
N THR A 488 16.93 1.81 -8.74
CA THR A 488 16.34 2.33 -9.98
C THR A 488 16.36 3.85 -10.00
N ALA A 489 15.85 4.48 -8.94
CA ALA A 489 15.81 5.94 -8.84
C ALA A 489 17.21 6.58 -9.03
N LYS A 490 18.26 5.95 -8.50
CA LYS A 490 19.65 6.39 -8.71
C LYS A 490 20.14 6.20 -10.14
N GLN A 491 19.84 5.07 -10.78
CA GLN A 491 20.21 4.84 -12.18
C GLN A 491 19.52 5.85 -13.10
N THR A 492 18.26 6.18 -12.84
CA THR A 492 17.53 7.16 -13.65
C THR A 492 18.04 8.59 -13.45
N GLU A 493 18.40 8.98 -12.22
CA GLU A 493 19.06 10.28 -11.98
C GLU A 493 20.40 10.42 -12.72
N GLU A 494 21.18 9.34 -12.80
CA GLU A 494 22.44 9.32 -13.56
C GLU A 494 22.17 9.43 -15.08
N THR A 495 21.20 8.68 -15.60
CA THR A 495 20.81 8.75 -17.03
C THR A 495 20.27 10.13 -17.40
N ALA A 496 19.41 10.74 -16.57
CA ALA A 496 18.84 12.07 -16.83
C ALA A 496 19.91 13.17 -16.86
N LYS A 497 20.90 13.12 -15.96
CA LYS A 497 22.10 13.99 -16.01
C LYS A 497 22.90 13.80 -17.29
N THR A 498 22.91 12.58 -17.82
CA THR A 498 23.61 12.23 -19.06
C THR A 498 22.80 12.56 -20.31
N GLU A 499 21.53 12.94 -20.18
CA GLU A 499 20.64 13.36 -21.28
C GLU A 499 20.37 14.87 -21.31
N ASP A 500 20.84 15.64 -20.32
CA ASP A 500 20.68 17.10 -20.33
C ASP A 500 21.35 17.78 -21.55
N TRP A 501 22.35 17.15 -22.17
CA TRP A 501 22.92 17.62 -23.44
C TRP A 501 21.93 17.51 -24.61
N LEU A 502 20.95 16.60 -24.56
CA LEU A 502 19.93 16.48 -25.62
C LEU A 502 19.09 17.75 -25.64
N LYS A 503 18.72 18.32 -24.50
CA LYS A 503 17.96 19.59 -24.44
C LYS A 503 18.70 20.74 -25.10
N GLU A 504 20.02 20.83 -24.93
CA GLU A 504 20.85 21.79 -25.65
C GLU A 504 20.95 21.46 -27.16
N TYR A 505 20.96 20.17 -27.52
CA TYR A 505 21.12 19.72 -28.90
C TYR A 505 19.85 19.84 -29.77
N VAL A 506 18.65 19.70 -29.19
CA VAL A 506 17.36 19.91 -29.89
C VAL A 506 16.85 21.35 -29.83
N ALA A 507 17.45 22.23 -29.02
CA ALA A 507 17.01 23.62 -28.87
C ALA A 507 17.04 24.42 -30.18
N ASP A 508 17.95 24.08 -31.10
CA ASP A 508 18.12 24.75 -32.40
C ASP A 508 17.39 24.04 -33.55
N LEU A 509 16.67 22.95 -33.28
CA LEU A 509 15.94 22.22 -34.31
C LEU A 509 14.53 22.83 -34.49
N PRO A 510 14.10 23.09 -35.73
CA PRO A 510 12.78 23.65 -35.99
C PRO A 510 11.68 22.68 -35.57
N GLU A 511 10.59 23.21 -35.03
CA GLU A 511 9.38 22.43 -34.73
C GLU A 511 8.91 21.69 -35.99
N THR A 512 8.68 20.39 -35.87
CA THR A 512 8.17 19.57 -36.97
C THR A 512 6.68 19.85 -37.20
N GLU A 513 6.30 20.01 -38.48
CA GLU A 513 4.91 20.24 -38.95
C GLU A 513 3.90 19.16 -38.54
#